data_AF-A0A2D7G877-F1
#
_entry.id   AF-A0A2D7G877-F1
#
_cell.length_a   1.000
_cell.length_b   1.000
_cell.length_c   1.000
_cell.angle_alpha   90.00
_cell.angle_beta   90.00
_cell.angle_gamma   90.00
#
_symmetry.space_group_name_H-M   'P 1'
#
loop_
_entity.id
_entity.type
_entity.pdbx_description
1 polymer ?
#
loop_
_entity_poly.entity_id
_entity_poly.type
_entity_poly.pdbx_seq_one_letter_code
_entity_poly.pdbx_strand_id
1 'polypeptide(L)'
;MEQQSDFYTSTGLHVFFKDPVENVDVEKVISKVETNLPSHLLSEIEMIIFGWFDEFEERSINAFYDGGTLYISNIQDDAMDMYDDLIHEVSHSLEEPHGYFLYGDKKIENEFLIKRRYLHDIVWKMGHKIPLAVFLDPEYNQEFDMFLYEKIGYDKLSTVTAGIFITPYAATSLREYFATGFTEFYLHPDEHAFLQKVSPELYKKLVLLQNPEELDN
;
A
#
# COMPACT_ATOMS: atom_id res chain seq x y z
N MET A 1 -17.65 -20.96 24.57
CA MET A 1 -16.38 -20.26 24.85
C MET A 1 -16.61 -18.86 24.34
N GLU A 2 -16.49 -17.84 25.20
CA GLU A 2 -16.48 -16.46 24.72
C GLU A 2 -15.34 -16.35 23.72
N GLN A 3 -15.68 -16.00 22.49
CA GLN A 3 -14.70 -15.75 21.44
C GLN A 3 -13.93 -14.51 21.90
N GLN A 4 -12.61 -14.66 22.06
CA GLN A 4 -11.76 -13.60 22.56
C GLN A 4 -11.92 -12.38 21.64
N SER A 5 -12.43 -11.27 22.19
CA SER A 5 -12.73 -10.05 21.42
C SER A 5 -11.48 -9.34 20.90
N ASP A 6 -10.34 -9.62 21.52
CA ASP A 6 -9.08 -8.94 21.29
C ASP A 6 -7.90 -9.67 21.95
N PHE A 7 -6.68 -9.34 21.52
CA PHE A 7 -5.44 -9.75 22.16
C PHE A 7 -4.35 -8.69 21.98
N TYR A 8 -3.28 -8.81 22.78
CA TYR A 8 -2.07 -8.03 22.61
C TYR A 8 -0.94 -8.93 22.12
N THR A 9 -0.16 -8.46 21.16
CA THR A 9 1.06 -9.17 20.73
C THR A 9 2.17 -9.03 21.77
N SER A 10 3.25 -9.78 21.58
CA SER A 10 4.44 -9.67 22.43
C SER A 10 5.17 -8.32 22.31
N THR A 11 4.92 -7.56 21.24
CA THR A 11 5.51 -6.23 21.03
C THR A 11 4.64 -5.11 21.61
N GLY A 12 3.41 -5.42 22.04
CA GLY A 12 2.48 -4.47 22.65
C GLY A 12 1.37 -3.98 21.71
N LEU A 13 1.32 -4.46 20.46
CA LEU A 13 0.27 -4.13 19.49
C LEU A 13 -1.10 -4.67 19.95
N HIS A 14 -2.14 -3.83 19.92
CA HIS A 14 -3.51 -4.24 20.24
C HIS A 14 -4.24 -4.73 18.99
N VAL A 15 -4.69 -5.97 18.99
CA VAL A 15 -5.53 -6.52 17.91
C VAL A 15 -6.94 -6.71 18.42
N PHE A 16 -7.91 -6.03 17.81
CA PHE A 16 -9.32 -6.04 18.19
C PHE A 16 -10.21 -6.55 17.05
N PHE A 17 -11.22 -7.35 17.40
CA PHE A 17 -12.20 -7.90 16.47
C PHE A 17 -13.56 -7.23 16.68
N LYS A 18 -13.89 -6.27 15.80
CA LYS A 18 -15.25 -5.71 15.71
C LYS A 18 -16.21 -6.75 15.13
N ASP A 19 -15.76 -7.46 14.10
CA ASP A 19 -16.47 -8.57 13.47
C ASP A 19 -15.54 -9.80 13.39
N PRO A 20 -16.09 -11.04 13.42
CA PRO A 20 -15.26 -12.23 13.36
C PRO A 20 -14.59 -12.37 11.99
N VAL A 21 -13.31 -12.76 12.02
CA VAL A 21 -12.56 -13.18 10.83
C VAL A 21 -12.66 -14.70 10.71
N GLU A 22 -13.09 -15.18 9.54
CA GLU A 22 -13.19 -16.61 9.26
C GLU A 22 -12.05 -17.07 8.35
N ASN A 23 -11.70 -18.36 8.40
CA ASN A 23 -10.76 -19.03 7.51
C ASN A 23 -9.27 -18.60 7.55
N VAL A 24 -8.92 -17.60 8.37
CA VAL A 24 -7.55 -17.11 8.56
C VAL A 24 -7.13 -17.19 10.02
N ASP A 25 -5.91 -17.66 10.26
CA ASP A 25 -5.25 -17.61 11.58
C ASP A 25 -4.58 -16.24 11.76
N VAL A 26 -5.33 -15.29 12.32
CA VAL A 26 -4.91 -13.89 12.45
C VAL A 26 -3.64 -13.75 13.29
N GLU A 27 -3.54 -14.45 14.42
CA GLU A 27 -2.35 -14.42 15.28
C GLU A 27 -1.09 -14.82 14.51
N LYS A 28 -1.20 -15.83 13.64
CA LYS A 28 -0.09 -16.27 12.80
C LYS A 28 0.28 -15.25 11.73
N VAL A 29 -0.69 -14.56 11.13
CA VAL A 29 -0.42 -13.49 10.15
C VAL A 29 0.24 -12.29 10.82
N ILE A 30 -0.27 -11.83 11.96
CA ILE A 30 0.34 -10.74 12.74
C ILE A 30 1.76 -11.09 13.17
N SER A 31 1.97 -12.31 13.67
CA SER A 31 3.32 -12.80 14.03
C SER A 31 4.28 -12.77 12.84
N LYS A 32 3.80 -13.06 11.62
CA LYS A 32 4.59 -12.98 10.39
C LYS A 32 4.96 -11.53 10.06
N VAL A 33 4.04 -10.58 10.19
CA VAL A 33 4.32 -9.14 10.01
C VAL A 33 5.42 -8.69 10.97
N GLU A 34 5.24 -8.94 12.28
CA GLU A 34 6.21 -8.53 13.32
C GLU A 34 7.58 -9.20 13.18
N THR A 35 7.64 -10.40 12.58
CA THR A 35 8.90 -11.12 12.34
C THR A 35 9.63 -10.60 11.11
N ASN A 36 8.89 -10.21 10.06
CA ASN A 36 9.47 -9.84 8.77
C ASN A 36 9.82 -8.35 8.69
N LEU A 37 9.10 -7.49 9.41
CA LEU A 37 9.34 -6.06 9.40
C LEU A 37 10.28 -5.64 10.53
N PRO A 38 11.28 -4.79 10.25
CA PRO A 38 12.03 -4.12 11.30
C PRO A 38 11.11 -3.38 12.27
N SER A 39 11.37 -3.48 13.57
CA SER A 39 10.50 -2.91 14.60
C SER A 39 10.32 -1.39 14.51
N HIS A 40 11.31 -0.66 13.96
CA HIS A 40 11.21 0.79 13.75
C HIS A 40 10.19 1.16 12.67
N LEU A 41 9.80 0.23 11.80
CA LEU A 41 8.76 0.46 10.80
C LEU A 41 7.34 0.14 11.31
N LEU A 42 7.24 -0.33 12.55
CA LEU A 42 5.96 -0.62 13.21
C LEU A 42 5.67 0.37 14.34
N SER A 43 6.54 1.37 14.57
CA SER A 43 6.47 2.25 15.75
C SER A 43 5.21 3.11 15.81
N GLU A 44 4.65 3.45 14.65
CA GLU A 44 3.46 4.29 14.53
C GLU A 44 2.15 3.50 14.60
N ILE A 45 2.21 2.18 14.77
CA ILE A 45 1.02 1.32 14.78
C ILE A 45 0.74 0.89 16.21
N GLU A 46 -0.38 1.36 16.73
CA GLU A 46 -0.84 1.08 18.08
C GLU A 46 -1.91 -0.02 18.10
N MET A 47 -2.72 -0.09 17.04
CA MET A 47 -3.89 -0.95 16.99
C MET A 47 -4.17 -1.50 15.58
N ILE A 48 -4.73 -2.72 15.54
CA ILE A 48 -5.37 -3.30 14.35
C ILE A 48 -6.81 -3.65 14.70
N ILE A 49 -7.74 -3.22 13.87
CA ILE A 49 -9.17 -3.48 14.02
C ILE A 49 -9.64 -4.29 12.81
N PHE A 50 -10.14 -5.51 13.06
CA PHE A 50 -10.81 -6.33 12.06
C PHE A 50 -12.32 -6.12 12.11
N GLY A 51 -12.93 -5.74 10.99
CA GLY A 51 -14.37 -5.49 10.92
C GLY A 51 -14.85 -5.05 9.54
N TRP A 52 -16.15 -4.74 9.42
CA TRP A 52 -16.69 -4.04 8.26
C TRP A 52 -16.90 -2.55 8.54
N PHE A 53 -16.45 -1.67 7.65
CA PHE A 53 -16.49 -0.20 7.81
C PHE A 53 -17.11 0.46 6.58
N ASP A 54 -17.78 1.60 6.77
CA ASP A 54 -18.48 2.31 5.68
C ASP A 54 -17.49 2.75 4.59
N GLU A 55 -16.26 3.07 4.98
CA GLU A 55 -15.16 3.45 4.09
C GLU A 55 -14.85 2.39 3.03
N PHE A 56 -15.06 1.10 3.32
CA PHE A 56 -14.84 0.02 2.35
C PHE A 56 -15.81 0.08 1.19
N GLU A 57 -17.06 0.47 1.46
CA GLU A 57 -18.08 0.68 0.43
C GLU A 57 -17.90 2.01 -0.28
N GLU A 58 -17.62 3.08 0.48
CA GLU A 58 -17.50 4.44 -0.07
C GLU A 58 -16.29 4.61 -0.98
N ARG A 59 -15.19 3.90 -0.67
CA ARG A 59 -13.90 4.03 -1.38
C ARG A 59 -13.54 2.78 -2.19
N SER A 60 -14.31 1.70 -2.10
CA SER A 60 -14.02 0.42 -2.76
C SER A 60 -12.65 -0.15 -2.38
N ILE A 61 -12.35 -0.20 -1.08
CA ILE A 61 -11.09 -0.69 -0.48
C ILE A 61 -11.37 -1.74 0.60
N ASN A 62 -10.37 -2.55 0.97
CA ASN A 62 -10.49 -3.59 2.00
C ASN A 62 -9.73 -3.27 3.29
N ALA A 63 -8.86 -2.25 3.25
CA ALA A 63 -8.05 -1.82 4.37
C ALA A 63 -7.78 -0.32 4.29
N PHE A 64 -7.53 0.30 5.46
CA PHE A 64 -6.97 1.65 5.53
C PHE A 64 -6.27 1.90 6.87
N TYR A 65 -5.25 2.75 6.85
CA TYR A 65 -4.61 3.34 8.01
C TYR A 65 -5.27 4.67 8.40
N ASP A 66 -5.53 4.87 9.69
CA ASP A 66 -5.89 6.17 10.26
C ASP A 66 -5.35 6.30 11.69
N GLY A 67 -4.53 7.34 11.92
CA GLY A 67 -4.11 7.79 13.25
C GLY A 67 -3.55 6.70 14.18
N GLY A 68 -2.67 5.84 13.65
CA GLY A 68 -2.05 4.74 14.40
C GLY A 68 -2.84 3.43 14.43
N THR A 69 -3.99 3.39 13.74
CA THR A 69 -4.85 2.21 13.66
C THR A 69 -4.92 1.68 12.22
N LEU A 70 -4.72 0.37 12.05
CA LEU A 70 -5.03 -0.32 10.79
C LEU A 70 -6.45 -0.89 10.86
N TYR A 71 -7.30 -0.49 9.93
CA TYR A 71 -8.65 -1.02 9.77
C TYR A 71 -8.62 -2.03 8.64
N ILE A 72 -8.86 -3.30 8.94
CA ILE A 72 -8.77 -4.41 7.99
C ILE A 72 -10.13 -5.11 7.86
N SER A 73 -10.55 -5.42 6.64
CA SER A 73 -11.76 -6.19 6.37
C SER A 73 -11.73 -7.52 7.10
N ASN A 74 -12.82 -7.86 7.79
CA ASN A 74 -12.98 -9.19 8.38
C ASN A 74 -13.29 -10.27 7.33
N ILE A 75 -13.65 -9.86 6.11
CA ILE A 75 -13.83 -10.73 4.94
C ILE A 75 -12.50 -10.80 4.21
N GLN A 76 -11.93 -12.00 4.12
CA GLN A 76 -10.58 -12.27 3.63
C GLN A 76 -10.63 -13.49 2.71
N ASP A 77 -9.88 -13.45 1.59
CA ASP A 77 -9.78 -14.60 0.69
C ASP A 77 -8.86 -15.67 1.27
N ASP A 78 -7.69 -15.26 1.75
CA ASP A 78 -6.74 -16.14 2.45
C ASP A 78 -5.78 -15.37 3.38
N ALA A 79 -4.83 -16.08 3.99
CA ALA A 79 -3.85 -15.50 4.91
C ALA A 79 -2.78 -14.63 4.22
N MET A 80 -2.61 -14.76 2.91
CA MET A 80 -1.69 -13.94 2.12
C MET A 80 -2.33 -12.60 1.75
N ASP A 81 -3.61 -12.59 1.42
CA ASP A 81 -4.43 -11.37 1.21
C ASP A 81 -4.37 -10.46 2.45
N MET A 82 -4.66 -11.01 3.64
CA MET A 82 -4.53 -10.28 4.90
C MET A 82 -3.11 -9.76 5.15
N TYR A 83 -2.10 -10.57 4.82
CA TYR A 83 -0.71 -10.16 5.00
C TYR A 83 -0.35 -9.01 4.07
N ASP A 84 -0.80 -9.05 2.80
CA ASP A 84 -0.66 -7.97 1.82
C ASP A 84 -1.28 -6.66 2.35
N ASP A 85 -2.56 -6.70 2.71
CA ASP A 85 -3.30 -5.54 3.27
C ASP A 85 -2.56 -4.93 4.47
N LEU A 86 -2.10 -5.76 5.41
CA LEU A 86 -1.35 -5.28 6.59
C LEU A 86 -0.04 -4.59 6.21
N ILE A 87 0.74 -5.16 5.28
CA ILE A 87 1.99 -4.55 4.84
C ILE A 87 1.72 -3.23 4.10
N HIS A 88 0.67 -3.18 3.29
CA HIS A 88 0.26 -1.97 2.58
C HIS A 88 -0.11 -0.86 3.56
N GLU A 89 -0.95 -1.15 4.56
CA GLU A 89 -1.35 -0.15 5.55
C GLU A 89 -0.23 0.26 6.51
N VAL A 90 0.69 -0.65 6.85
CA VAL A 90 1.92 -0.29 7.58
C VAL A 90 2.69 0.78 6.80
N SER A 91 2.79 0.66 5.48
CA SER A 91 3.53 1.64 4.67
C SER A 91 2.95 3.05 4.78
N HIS A 92 1.62 3.18 4.83
CA HIS A 92 0.97 4.49 4.97
C HIS A 92 1.29 5.15 6.32
N SER A 93 1.47 4.36 7.38
CA SER A 93 1.87 4.88 8.69
C SER A 93 3.26 5.53 8.68
N LEU A 94 4.15 5.13 7.78
CA LEU A 94 5.53 5.64 7.69
C LEU A 94 5.61 7.04 7.07
N GLU A 95 4.58 7.46 6.35
CA GLU A 95 4.59 8.74 5.63
C GLU A 95 4.53 9.93 6.58
N GLU A 96 3.89 9.79 7.74
CA GLU A 96 3.82 10.85 8.76
C GLU A 96 5.21 11.14 9.39
N PRO A 97 5.92 10.15 9.97
CA PRO A 97 7.25 10.39 10.55
C PRO A 97 8.35 10.57 9.50
N HIS A 98 8.22 9.96 8.31
CA HIS A 98 9.32 9.89 7.32
C HIS A 98 9.01 10.59 5.98
N GLY A 99 7.92 11.34 5.87
CA GLY A 99 7.51 11.96 4.60
C GLY A 99 8.57 12.86 3.96
N TYR A 100 9.36 13.60 4.75
CA TYR A 100 10.48 14.38 4.22
C TYR A 100 11.61 13.50 3.66
N PHE A 101 11.96 12.41 4.34
CA PHE A 101 12.94 11.45 3.85
C PHE A 101 12.47 10.76 2.56
N LEU A 102 11.20 10.34 2.52
CA LEU A 102 10.58 9.65 1.39
C LEU A 102 10.50 10.56 0.16
N TYR A 103 10.00 11.79 0.33
CA TYR A 103 9.57 12.64 -0.79
C TYR A 103 10.35 13.96 -0.94
N GLY A 104 11.15 14.36 0.04
CA GLY A 104 11.81 15.67 0.08
C GLY A 104 12.85 15.87 -1.04
N ASP A 105 13.50 14.79 -1.50
CA ASP A 105 14.44 14.84 -2.63
C ASP A 105 13.75 14.77 -4.01
N LYS A 106 12.41 14.62 -4.03
CA LYS A 106 11.56 14.51 -5.22
C LYS A 106 11.89 13.34 -6.16
N LYS A 107 12.75 12.39 -5.78
CA LYS A 107 13.18 11.32 -6.70
C LYS A 107 12.05 10.33 -6.98
N ILE A 108 11.35 9.86 -5.95
CA ILE A 108 10.20 8.96 -6.09
C ILE A 108 9.07 9.68 -6.83
N GLU A 109 8.79 10.92 -6.48
CA GLU A 109 7.76 11.73 -7.16
C GLU A 109 8.07 11.91 -8.65
N ASN A 110 9.31 12.25 -9.01
CA ASN A 110 9.70 12.40 -10.42
C ASN A 110 9.57 11.09 -11.19
N GLU A 111 9.99 9.96 -10.60
CA GLU A 111 9.81 8.63 -11.17
C GLU A 111 8.32 8.31 -11.42
N PHE A 112 7.48 8.54 -10.41
CA PHE A 112 6.04 8.36 -10.49
C PHE A 112 5.37 9.22 -11.57
N LEU A 113 5.70 10.52 -11.63
CA LEU A 113 5.11 11.44 -12.61
C LEU A 113 5.52 11.13 -14.06
N ILE A 114 6.75 10.62 -14.27
CA ILE A 114 7.17 10.12 -15.58
C ILE A 114 6.31 8.92 -15.99
N LYS A 115 6.06 7.99 -15.07
CA LYS A 115 5.21 6.81 -15.32
C LYS A 115 3.76 7.20 -15.61
N ARG A 116 3.18 8.15 -14.87
CA ARG A 116 1.82 8.64 -15.16
C ARG A 116 1.71 9.41 -16.47
N ARG A 117 2.77 10.08 -16.92
CA ARG A 117 2.83 10.64 -18.28
C ARG A 117 2.77 9.54 -19.35
N TYR A 118 3.48 8.43 -19.16
CA TYR A 118 3.37 7.28 -20.07
C TYR A 118 1.97 6.65 -20.04
N LEU A 119 1.37 6.52 -18.86
CA LEU A 119 -0.02 6.06 -18.71
C LEU A 119 -0.99 6.97 -19.46
N HIS A 120 -0.86 8.30 -19.33
CA HIS A 120 -1.66 9.26 -20.09
C HIS A 120 -1.59 8.97 -21.60
N ASP A 121 -0.38 8.76 -22.15
CA ASP A 121 -0.22 8.52 -23.58
C ASP A 121 -0.88 7.21 -24.05
N ILE A 122 -0.87 6.18 -23.21
CA ILE A 122 -1.55 4.90 -23.44
C ILE A 122 -3.07 5.12 -23.42
N VAL A 123 -3.59 5.73 -22.36
CA VAL A 123 -5.02 6.00 -22.16
C VAL A 123 -5.57 6.91 -23.27
N TRP A 124 -4.78 7.89 -23.71
CA TRP A 124 -5.09 8.76 -24.84
C TRP A 124 -5.22 7.97 -26.14
N LYS A 125 -4.31 7.02 -26.42
CA LYS A 125 -4.38 6.14 -27.60
C LYS A 125 -5.54 5.16 -27.54
N MET A 126 -5.97 4.77 -26.34
CA MET A 126 -7.17 3.96 -26.11
C MET A 126 -8.47 4.74 -26.36
N GLY A 127 -8.41 6.04 -26.60
CA GLY A 127 -9.55 6.88 -26.95
C GLY A 127 -10.07 7.75 -25.80
N HIS A 128 -9.49 7.64 -24.60
CA HIS A 128 -9.89 8.44 -23.45
C HIS A 128 -9.09 9.75 -23.43
N LYS A 129 -9.74 10.87 -23.76
CA LYS A 129 -9.12 12.19 -23.94
C LYS A 129 -9.16 13.01 -22.66
N ILE A 130 -8.49 12.54 -21.62
CA ILE A 130 -8.39 13.24 -20.33
C ILE A 130 -7.20 14.21 -20.36
N PRO A 131 -7.30 15.41 -19.77
CA PRO A 131 -6.19 16.35 -19.69
C PRO A 131 -4.97 15.75 -18.97
N LEU A 132 -3.78 15.96 -19.54
CA LEU A 132 -2.52 15.54 -18.93
C LEU A 132 -2.34 16.03 -17.49
N ALA A 133 -2.88 17.20 -17.14
CA ALA A 133 -2.83 17.74 -15.77
C ALA A 133 -3.41 16.78 -14.72
N VAL A 134 -4.47 16.03 -15.07
CA VAL A 134 -5.08 15.04 -14.17
C VAL A 134 -4.08 13.92 -13.85
N PHE A 135 -3.30 13.48 -14.83
CA PHE A 135 -2.25 12.47 -14.64
C PHE A 135 -0.96 13.02 -14.01
N LEU A 136 -0.85 14.34 -13.81
CA LEU A 136 0.34 14.94 -13.22
C LEU A 136 0.10 15.46 -11.79
N ASP A 137 -1.13 15.37 -11.27
CA ASP A 137 -1.47 15.68 -9.88
C ASP A 137 -1.19 14.48 -8.95
N PRO A 138 -0.12 14.48 -8.15
CA PRO A 138 0.34 13.28 -7.44
C PRO A 138 -0.59 12.84 -6.30
N GLU A 139 -1.51 13.70 -5.91
CA GLU A 139 -2.44 13.44 -4.82
C GLU A 139 -3.51 12.43 -5.22
N TYR A 140 -4.05 11.73 -4.21
CA TYR A 140 -5.17 10.84 -4.43
C TYR A 140 -6.41 11.62 -4.87
N ASN A 141 -7.07 11.11 -5.91
CA ASN A 141 -8.32 11.64 -6.40
C ASN A 141 -9.27 10.47 -6.71
N GLN A 142 -10.36 10.38 -5.96
CA GLN A 142 -11.32 9.29 -6.07
C GLN A 142 -11.94 9.18 -7.48
N GLU A 143 -12.23 10.30 -8.15
CA GLU A 143 -12.77 10.28 -9.51
C GLU A 143 -11.75 9.71 -10.51
N PHE A 144 -10.48 10.05 -10.36
CA PHE A 144 -9.41 9.52 -11.18
C PHE A 144 -9.18 8.03 -10.93
N ASP A 145 -9.20 7.59 -9.67
CA ASP A 145 -9.10 6.19 -9.31
C ASP A 145 -10.26 5.37 -9.88
N MET A 146 -11.51 5.80 -9.65
CA MET A 146 -12.69 5.14 -10.23
C MET A 146 -12.68 5.16 -11.76
N PHE A 147 -12.09 6.18 -12.38
CA PHE A 147 -11.84 6.15 -13.82
C PHE A 147 -10.86 5.04 -14.23
N LEU A 148 -9.75 4.85 -13.51
CA LEU A 148 -8.82 3.75 -13.77
C LEU A 148 -9.48 2.38 -13.51
N TYR A 149 -10.20 2.26 -12.40
CA TYR A 149 -10.82 1.03 -11.93
C TYR A 149 -12.06 0.65 -12.75
N GLU A 150 -13.12 1.46 -12.72
CA GLU A 150 -14.40 1.10 -13.33
C GLU A 150 -14.47 1.39 -14.83
N LYS A 151 -13.88 2.51 -15.30
CA LYS A 151 -13.99 2.92 -16.70
C LYS A 151 -13.04 2.14 -17.60
N ILE A 152 -11.78 1.99 -17.19
CA ILE A 152 -10.77 1.26 -17.97
C ILE A 152 -10.73 -0.21 -17.57
N GLY A 153 -10.78 -0.50 -16.27
CA GLY A 153 -10.61 -1.86 -15.74
C GLY A 153 -9.14 -2.15 -15.40
N TYR A 154 -8.89 -2.61 -14.17
CA TYR A 154 -7.55 -3.01 -13.73
C TYR A 154 -7.01 -4.20 -14.54
N ASP A 155 -7.87 -5.12 -15.02
CA ASP A 155 -7.48 -6.19 -15.95
C ASP A 155 -6.85 -5.67 -17.24
N LYS A 156 -7.41 -4.57 -17.78
CA LYS A 156 -6.90 -3.96 -19.00
C LYS A 156 -5.66 -3.13 -18.71
N LEU A 157 -5.66 -2.40 -17.59
CA LEU A 157 -4.51 -1.61 -17.16
C LEU A 157 -3.30 -2.49 -16.91
N SER A 158 -3.43 -3.61 -16.21
CA SER A 158 -2.31 -4.51 -15.89
C SER A 158 -1.56 -4.95 -17.15
N THR A 159 -2.29 -5.21 -18.23
CA THR A 159 -1.70 -5.58 -19.53
C THR A 159 -0.92 -4.41 -20.15
N VAL A 160 -1.48 -3.20 -20.15
CA VAL A 160 -0.88 -2.05 -20.85
C VAL A 160 0.16 -1.30 -20.02
N THR A 161 0.12 -1.44 -18.70
CA THR A 161 1.08 -0.85 -17.75
C THR A 161 2.13 -1.84 -17.26
N ALA A 162 2.15 -3.07 -17.80
CA ALA A 162 3.16 -4.07 -17.50
C ALA A 162 4.57 -3.49 -17.74
N GLY A 163 5.40 -3.50 -16.70
CA GLY A 163 6.75 -2.92 -16.72
C GLY A 163 6.81 -1.40 -16.58
N ILE A 164 5.68 -0.72 -16.38
CA ILE A 164 5.60 0.71 -16.04
C ILE A 164 5.30 0.86 -14.54
N PHE A 165 4.29 0.15 -14.06
CA PHE A 165 3.93 0.08 -12.65
C PHE A 165 4.03 -1.37 -12.15
N ILE A 166 4.10 -1.52 -10.83
CA ILE A 166 4.11 -2.82 -10.16
C ILE A 166 2.72 -3.45 -10.33
N THR A 167 1.68 -2.70 -9.96
CA THR A 167 0.27 -3.00 -10.21
C THR A 167 -0.42 -1.76 -10.82
N PRO A 168 -1.62 -1.90 -11.40
CA PRO A 168 -2.42 -0.75 -11.83
C PRO A 168 -2.74 0.23 -10.69
N TYR A 169 -2.94 -0.27 -9.47
CA TYR A 169 -3.30 0.52 -8.30
C TYR A 169 -2.20 1.53 -7.93
N ALA A 170 -0.92 1.17 -8.14
CA ALA A 170 0.21 2.08 -7.94
C ALA A 170 0.18 3.36 -8.81
N ALA A 171 -0.74 3.47 -9.78
CA ALA A 171 -0.90 4.67 -10.61
C ALA A 171 -1.90 5.69 -10.06
N THR A 172 -2.65 5.38 -8.99
CA THR A 172 -3.72 6.22 -8.46
C THR A 172 -3.19 7.46 -7.76
N SER A 173 -2.14 7.32 -6.94
CA SER A 173 -1.47 8.42 -6.25
C SER A 173 0.01 8.11 -5.95
N LEU A 174 0.78 9.12 -5.57
CA LEU A 174 2.17 8.93 -5.13
C LEU A 174 2.26 8.07 -3.85
N ARG A 175 1.28 8.22 -2.96
CA ARG A 175 1.20 7.46 -1.71
C ARG A 175 0.93 5.98 -1.99
N GLU A 176 -0.01 5.68 -2.89
CA GLU A 176 -0.27 4.31 -3.34
C GLU A 176 0.90 3.72 -4.13
N TYR A 177 1.63 4.56 -4.88
CA TYR A 177 2.85 4.13 -5.58
C TYR A 177 3.94 3.68 -4.59
N PHE A 178 4.14 4.44 -3.51
CA PHE A 178 5.04 4.06 -2.43
C PHE A 178 4.56 2.80 -1.73
N ALA A 179 3.29 2.77 -1.31
CA ALA A 179 2.70 1.66 -0.58
C ALA A 179 2.76 0.34 -1.36
N THR A 180 2.36 0.36 -2.63
CA THR A 180 2.45 -0.82 -3.50
C THR A 180 3.90 -1.32 -3.64
N GLY A 181 4.88 -0.43 -3.72
CA GLY A 181 6.29 -0.82 -3.79
C GLY A 181 6.84 -1.35 -2.48
N PHE A 182 6.40 -0.80 -1.35
CA PHE A 182 6.71 -1.31 -0.02
C PHE A 182 6.15 -2.73 0.14
N THR A 183 4.89 -2.93 -0.22
CA THR A 183 4.24 -4.24 -0.25
C THR A 183 5.03 -5.24 -1.09
N GLU A 184 5.29 -4.95 -2.37
CA GLU A 184 6.07 -5.81 -3.27
C GLU A 184 7.44 -6.20 -2.66
N PHE A 185 8.11 -5.25 -1.99
CA PHE A 185 9.40 -5.48 -1.34
C PHE A 185 9.33 -6.55 -0.24
N TYR A 186 8.26 -6.57 0.57
CA TYR A 186 8.09 -7.54 1.67
C TYR A 186 7.35 -8.82 1.29
N LEU A 187 6.54 -8.80 0.22
CA LEU A 187 5.91 -10.02 -0.29
C LEU A 187 6.93 -10.92 -1.02
N HIS A 188 7.93 -10.31 -1.67
CA HIS A 188 8.94 -11.00 -2.46
C HIS A 188 10.38 -10.70 -1.96
N PRO A 189 10.72 -11.03 -0.70
CA PRO A 189 12.01 -10.64 -0.10
C PRO A 189 13.24 -11.22 -0.83
N ASP A 190 13.07 -12.34 -1.53
CA ASP A 190 14.13 -13.00 -2.29
C ASP A 190 14.18 -12.59 -3.78
N GLU A 191 13.23 -11.77 -4.26
CA GLU A 191 13.10 -11.44 -5.69
C GLU A 191 12.69 -9.97 -5.94
N HIS A 192 13.63 -9.05 -5.73
CA HIS A 192 13.39 -7.61 -6.01
C HIS A 192 13.74 -7.16 -7.43
N ALA A 193 14.10 -8.08 -8.33
CA ALA A 193 14.59 -7.72 -9.65
C ALA A 193 13.54 -6.96 -10.49
N PHE A 194 12.27 -7.33 -10.35
CA PHE A 194 11.18 -6.63 -11.01
C PHE A 194 10.99 -5.22 -10.44
N LEU A 195 10.87 -5.09 -9.12
CA LEU A 195 10.76 -3.81 -8.41
C LEU A 195 11.92 -2.86 -8.74
N GLN A 196 13.17 -3.34 -8.68
CA GLN A 196 14.37 -2.58 -9.02
C GLN A 196 14.35 -2.05 -10.46
N LYS A 197 13.86 -2.87 -11.39
CA LYS A 197 13.81 -2.52 -12.81
C LYS A 197 12.71 -1.51 -13.10
N VAL A 198 11.53 -1.73 -12.52
CA VAL A 198 10.35 -0.90 -12.79
C VAL A 198 10.43 0.40 -12.02
N SER A 199 10.86 0.38 -10.76
CA SER A 199 10.81 1.50 -9.81
C SER A 199 12.16 1.70 -9.07
N PRO A 200 13.26 2.01 -9.78
CA PRO A 200 14.60 2.06 -9.19
C PRO A 200 14.79 3.10 -8.08
N GLU A 201 14.18 4.28 -8.17
CA GLU A 201 14.30 5.30 -7.11
C GLU A 201 13.48 4.93 -5.89
N LEU A 202 12.28 4.37 -6.07
CA LEU A 202 11.49 3.80 -4.99
C LEU A 202 12.27 2.67 -4.29
N TYR A 203 12.82 1.71 -5.05
CA TYR A 203 13.60 0.62 -4.49
C TYR A 203 14.78 1.10 -3.63
N LYS A 204 15.55 2.08 -4.13
CA LYS A 204 16.65 2.67 -3.36
C LYS A 204 16.16 3.26 -2.04
N LYS A 205 15.00 3.94 -2.05
CA LYS A 205 14.42 4.51 -0.83
C LYS A 205 14.01 3.40 0.16
N LEU A 206 13.37 2.34 -0.34
CA LEU A 206 12.96 1.19 0.48
C LEU A 206 14.15 0.49 1.12
N VAL A 207 15.28 0.36 0.41
CA VAL A 207 16.52 -0.19 0.98
C VAL A 207 17.08 0.70 2.09
N LEU A 208 17.10 2.02 1.88
CA LEU A 208 17.60 2.97 2.89
C LEU A 208 16.69 3.00 4.14
N LEU A 209 15.37 2.89 3.95
CA LEU A 209 14.36 2.86 5.01
C LEU A 209 14.58 1.70 6.02
N GLN A 210 15.27 0.64 5.61
CA GLN A 210 15.60 -0.48 6.50
C GLN A 210 16.65 -0.12 7.56
N ASN A 211 17.42 0.94 7.36
CA ASN A 211 18.43 1.39 8.31
C ASN A 211 17.93 2.63 9.08
N PRO A 212 17.59 2.51 10.37
CA PRO A 212 17.09 3.65 11.15
C PRO A 212 18.08 4.82 11.22
N GLU A 213 19.40 4.56 11.11
CA GLU A 213 20.42 5.63 11.08
C GLU A 213 20.30 6.56 9.85
N GLU A 214 19.67 6.09 8.77
CA GLU A 214 19.43 6.90 7.57
C GLU A 214 18.22 7.84 7.71
N LEU A 215 17.39 7.66 8.75
CA LEU A 215 16.16 8.42 9.00
C LEU A 215 16.39 9.65 9.88
N ASP A 216 17.50 9.69 10.63
CA ASP A 216 17.85 10.76 11.57
C ASP A 216 18.66 11.93 10.94
N ASN A 217 18.82 11.97 9.61
CA ASN A 217 19.66 12.95 8.88
C ASN A 217 18.88 14.05 8.14
#